data_AF-A0A8S1QFJ9-F1
#
_entry.id   AF-A0A8S1QFJ9-F1
#
_cell.length_a   1.000
_cell.length_b   1.000
_cell.length_c   1.000
_cell.angle_alpha   90.00
_cell.angle_beta   90.00
_cell.angle_gamma   90.00
#
_symmetry.space_group_name_H-M   'P 1'
#
loop_
_entity.id
_entity.type
_entity.pdbx_description
1 polymer ?
#
loop_
_entity_poly.entity_id
_entity_poly.type
_entity_poly.pdbx_seq_one_letter_code
_entity_poly.pdbx_strand_id
1 'polypeptide(L)'
;MELCAKHQGNIQYIVLGTNSVQLACSECRDELIMNGHQPDSCLLISRIQKIPEVLLSKITVEPLFQTFFSKILFVTSEDLDKTKNIWIKEFEEMKVSLEKMIRDITIFFDHLIQNIINYRAELKRIIQFEILEQHIKANVAFQNFDSVSSIIIFKQRQNTTIQIEQKIQDYINLFKKQSNDKNKTNIEVLIKDYQNKVINVQFPPSKETLNQLTTKFQNLQIAIQEKFRLVNPTQVQSCLLSNVGFQNTLTRITQTQNPNYVLVYQGSNDGLNFNQFWNKIQNKSKLLMIMKTKNNQCVFGGYSPCKWVKTPQTQFISDQQGTSFLFIQTPNSQIQYYPIKNEFKNQAITVNQNFGPQFGKPDLVISNDFKDGQLNIGQHYFRDPKENYQSFFLGPKLEEIIECEVFEL
;
A
#
# COMPACT_ATOMS: atom_id res chain seq x y z
N MET A 1 -17.85 51.23 18.01
CA MET A 1 -17.03 51.18 16.80
C MET A 1 -16.45 52.57 16.63
N GLU A 2 -15.12 52.70 16.67
CA GLU A 2 -14.48 53.97 16.35
C GLU A 2 -14.62 54.24 14.84
N LEU A 3 -14.91 55.50 14.48
CA LEU A 3 -14.99 55.94 13.10
C LEU A 3 -13.60 56.26 12.58
N CYS A 4 -13.35 55.96 11.31
CA CYS A 4 -12.12 56.34 10.63
C CYS A 4 -11.96 57.86 10.66
N ALA A 5 -10.83 58.35 11.17
CA ALA A 5 -10.57 59.79 11.26
C ALA A 5 -10.59 60.51 9.89
N LYS A 6 -10.22 59.80 8.81
CA LYS A 6 -10.10 60.37 7.46
C LYS A 6 -11.40 60.38 6.67
N HIS A 7 -12.16 59.28 6.71
CA HIS A 7 -13.37 59.11 5.88
C HIS A 7 -14.67 59.00 6.69
N GLN A 8 -14.58 59.02 8.03
CA GLN A 8 -15.72 58.80 8.93
C GLN A 8 -16.45 57.46 8.72
N GLY A 9 -15.87 56.53 7.96
CA GLY A 9 -16.38 55.18 7.75
C GLY A 9 -16.07 54.24 8.92
N ASN A 10 -16.81 53.15 9.02
CA ASN A 10 -16.56 52.13 10.05
C ASN A 10 -15.19 51.46 9.83
N ILE A 11 -14.39 51.37 10.89
CA ILE A 11 -13.13 50.62 10.86
C ILE A 11 -13.45 49.13 10.73
N GLN A 12 -12.95 48.51 9.67
CA GLN A 12 -13.23 47.10 9.33
C GLN A 12 -11.97 46.30 9.01
N TYR A 13 -10.84 46.96 8.76
CA TYR A 13 -9.61 46.34 8.28
C TYR A 13 -8.42 46.64 9.19
N ILE A 14 -7.51 45.67 9.27
CA ILE A 14 -6.14 45.83 9.75
C ILE A 14 -5.23 45.80 8.52
N VAL A 15 -4.39 46.80 8.36
CA VAL A 15 -3.39 46.85 7.29
C VAL A 15 -2.02 46.60 7.90
N LEU A 16 -1.35 45.55 7.42
CA LEU A 16 -0.02 45.16 7.86
C LEU A 16 1.04 45.84 6.98
N GLY A 17 1.91 46.64 7.59
CA GLY A 17 3.14 47.16 7.00
C GLY A 17 4.36 46.38 7.49
N THR A 18 5.53 46.67 6.92
CA THR A 18 6.79 45.95 7.24
C THR A 18 7.13 45.98 8.73
N ASN A 19 6.75 47.05 9.45
CA ASN A 19 6.94 47.22 10.90
C ASN A 19 5.80 48.04 11.55
N SER A 20 4.61 48.08 10.93
CA SER A 20 3.51 48.91 11.42
C SER A 20 2.16 48.22 11.21
N VAL A 21 1.19 48.59 12.03
CA VAL A 21 -0.20 48.14 11.93
C VAL A 21 -1.08 49.37 11.88
N GLN A 22 -1.98 49.43 10.89
CA GLN A 22 -2.94 50.52 10.75
C GLN A 22 -4.37 49.98 10.72
N LEU A 23 -5.30 50.74 11.30
CA LEU A 23 -6.73 50.48 11.22
C LEU A 23 -7.32 51.24 10.03
N ALA A 24 -8.13 50.58 9.22
CA ALA A 24 -8.70 51.16 8.00
C ALA A 24 -10.22 50.89 7.88
N CYS A 25 -10.95 51.87 7.36
CA CYS A 25 -12.26 51.67 6.75
C CYS A 25 -12.11 51.19 5.29
N SER A 26 -13.23 50.89 4.62
CA SER A 26 -13.23 50.41 3.23
C SER A 26 -12.57 51.40 2.27
N GLU A 27 -12.84 52.69 2.44
CA GLU A 27 -12.28 53.76 1.61
C GLU A 27 -10.76 53.90 1.81
N CYS A 28 -10.30 53.82 3.06
CA CYS A 28 -8.86 53.78 3.38
C CYS A 28 -8.17 52.56 2.75
N ARG A 29 -8.79 51.38 2.78
CA ARG A 29 -8.25 50.17 2.16
C ARG A 29 -8.05 50.37 0.66
N ASP A 30 -9.05 50.90 -0.03
CA ASP A 30 -9.01 51.08 -1.49
C ASP A 30 -7.96 52.11 -1.89
N GLU A 31 -7.83 53.21 -1.15
CA GLU A 31 -6.75 54.18 -1.34
C GLU A 31 -5.36 53.55 -1.12
N LEU A 32 -5.18 52.73 -0.09
CA LEU A 32 -3.91 52.07 0.20
C LEU A 32 -3.53 51.08 -0.90
N ILE A 33 -4.49 50.31 -1.43
CA ILE A 33 -4.27 49.40 -2.56
C ILE A 33 -3.89 50.19 -3.83
N MET A 34 -4.61 51.27 -4.13
CA MET A 34 -4.28 52.15 -5.27
C MET A 34 -2.88 52.77 -5.14
N ASN A 35 -2.41 53.02 -3.91
CA ASN A 35 -1.07 53.53 -3.62
C ASN A 35 0.02 52.43 -3.58
N GLY A 36 -0.29 51.21 -4.03
CA GLY A 36 0.69 50.13 -4.21
C GLY A 36 0.84 49.16 -3.05
N HIS A 37 -0.01 49.23 -2.02
CA HIS A 37 -0.07 48.16 -1.02
C HIS A 37 -0.67 46.88 -1.62
N GLN A 38 -0.12 45.73 -1.22
CA GLN A 38 -0.63 44.44 -1.64
C GLN A 38 -2.02 44.21 -1.02
N PRO A 39 -3.05 43.80 -1.79
CA PRO A 39 -4.39 43.52 -1.25
C PRO A 39 -4.37 42.54 -0.08
N ASP A 40 -3.46 41.58 -0.12
CA ASP A 40 -3.24 40.55 0.90
C ASP A 40 -2.75 41.07 2.26
N SER A 41 -2.27 42.31 2.34
CA SER A 41 -1.89 42.93 3.61
C SER A 41 -3.07 43.61 4.33
N CYS A 42 -4.23 43.70 3.68
CA CYS A 42 -5.46 44.27 4.22
C CYS A 42 -6.39 43.17 4.73
N LEU A 43 -6.41 42.97 6.04
CA LEU A 43 -7.13 41.87 6.69
C LEU A 43 -8.43 42.36 7.34
N LEU A 44 -9.56 41.71 7.03
CA LEU A 44 -10.84 42.05 7.63
C LEU A 44 -10.87 41.63 9.11
N ILE A 45 -11.16 42.58 10.01
CA ILE A 45 -11.19 42.36 11.47
C ILE A 45 -12.17 41.25 11.84
N SER A 46 -13.38 41.27 11.26
CA SER A 46 -14.41 40.25 11.53
C SER A 46 -14.01 38.85 11.08
N ARG A 47 -13.11 38.74 10.08
CA ARG A 47 -12.55 37.46 9.64
C ARG A 47 -11.45 37.00 10.60
N ILE A 48 -10.54 37.88 11.00
CA ILE A 48 -9.46 37.57 11.96
C ILE A 48 -10.04 37.11 13.31
N GLN A 49 -11.10 37.76 13.79
CA GLN A 49 -11.76 37.39 15.05
C GLN A 49 -12.31 35.96 15.03
N LYS A 50 -12.68 35.45 13.85
CA LYS A 50 -13.19 34.08 13.68
C LYS A 50 -12.08 33.09 13.35
N ILE A 51 -11.03 33.53 12.67
CA ILE A 51 -9.93 32.71 12.13
C ILE A 51 -8.60 33.43 12.42
N PRO A 52 -8.06 33.32 13.65
CA PRO A 52 -6.82 34.02 14.06
C PRO A 52 -5.61 33.67 13.18
N GLU A 53 -5.61 32.49 12.56
CA GLU A 53 -4.58 31.99 11.64
C GLU A 53 -4.40 32.89 10.41
N VAL A 54 -5.45 33.64 10.02
CA VAL A 54 -5.39 34.65 8.95
C VAL A 54 -4.40 35.74 9.28
N LEU A 55 -4.35 36.16 10.55
CA LEU A 55 -3.37 37.13 11.01
C LEU A 55 -1.99 36.47 11.15
N LEU A 56 -1.93 35.30 11.80
CA LEU A 56 -0.67 34.61 12.10
C LEU A 56 0.10 34.16 10.85
N SER A 57 -0.59 33.86 9.75
CA SER A 57 0.04 33.53 8.46
C SER A 57 0.66 34.76 7.76
N LYS A 58 0.27 35.98 8.13
CA LYS A 58 0.63 37.22 7.43
C LYS A 58 1.60 38.10 8.22
N ILE A 59 1.77 37.87 9.52
CA ILE A 59 2.78 38.56 10.34
C ILE A 59 4.14 37.85 10.26
N THR A 60 5.22 38.60 10.47
CA THR A 60 6.57 38.06 10.53
C THR A 60 6.74 37.24 11.82
N VAL A 61 6.65 35.93 11.70
CA VAL A 61 6.96 34.94 12.75
C VAL A 61 8.06 34.01 12.25
N GLU A 62 8.53 33.11 13.11
CA GLU A 62 9.45 32.04 12.71
C GLU A 62 8.91 31.31 11.46
N PRO A 63 9.74 31.03 10.43
CA PRO A 63 9.29 30.46 9.15
C PRO A 63 8.45 29.17 9.29
N LEU A 64 8.72 28.37 10.33
CA LEU A 64 7.95 27.17 10.65
C LEU A 64 6.50 27.50 11.01
N PHE A 65 6.26 28.52 11.85
CA PHE A 65 4.91 28.95 12.22
C PHE A 65 4.18 29.58 11.04
N GLN A 66 4.87 30.39 10.24
CA GLN A 66 4.25 30.99 9.06
C GLN A 66 3.78 29.90 8.08
N THR A 67 4.60 28.86 7.87
CA THR A 67 4.25 27.70 7.05
C THR A 67 3.08 26.92 7.63
N PHE A 68 3.08 26.68 8.95
CA PHE A 68 2.01 25.98 9.66
C PHE A 68 0.66 26.69 9.50
N PHE A 69 0.60 27.98 9.86
CA PHE A 69 -0.64 28.75 9.81
C PHE A 69 -1.13 28.99 8.38
N SER A 70 -0.21 29.15 7.42
CA SER A 70 -0.60 29.26 6.00
C SER A 70 -1.26 27.98 5.48
N LYS A 71 -0.77 26.80 5.90
CA LYS A 71 -1.33 25.52 5.46
C LYS A 71 -2.68 25.20 6.12
N ILE A 72 -2.81 25.42 7.43
CA ILE A 72 -4.04 25.10 8.16
C ILE A 72 -5.22 26.02 7.77
N LEU A 73 -4.92 27.23 7.28
CA LEU A 73 -5.92 28.20 6.80
C LEU A 73 -6.75 27.71 5.62
N PHE A 74 -6.24 26.74 4.85
CA PHE A 74 -6.95 26.10 3.75
C PHE A 74 -7.87 24.95 4.20
N VAL A 75 -7.94 24.66 5.50
CA VAL A 75 -8.80 23.59 6.02
C VAL A 75 -9.91 24.18 6.88
N THR A 76 -11.14 24.06 6.39
CA THR A 76 -12.34 24.41 7.16
C THR A 76 -13.00 23.16 7.73
N SER A 77 -13.77 23.33 8.82
CA SER A 77 -14.60 22.25 9.35
C SER A 77 -15.61 21.72 8.33
N GLU A 78 -16.17 22.62 7.51
CA GLU A 78 -17.11 22.26 6.44
C GLU A 78 -16.44 21.40 5.36
N ASP A 79 -15.20 21.71 4.97
CA ASP A 79 -14.44 20.91 4.02
C ASP A 79 -14.09 19.53 4.57
N LEU A 80 -13.76 19.45 5.86
CA LEU A 80 -13.52 18.17 6.54
C LEU A 80 -14.78 17.32 6.62
N ASP A 81 -15.93 17.91 6.96
CA ASP A 81 -17.21 17.19 6.99
C ASP A 81 -17.64 16.72 5.60
N LYS A 82 -17.49 17.55 4.57
CA LYS A 82 -17.70 17.14 3.17
C LYS A 82 -16.81 15.97 2.78
N THR A 83 -15.52 16.05 3.10
CA THR A 83 -14.53 14.99 2.81
C THR A 83 -14.89 13.70 3.54
N LYS A 84 -15.22 13.77 4.83
CA LYS A 84 -15.69 12.63 5.63
C LYS A 84 -16.90 11.94 4.99
N ASN A 85 -17.90 12.71 4.57
CA ASN A 85 -19.10 12.16 3.96
C ASN A 85 -18.81 11.47 2.61
N ILE A 86 -17.90 12.03 1.81
CA ILE A 86 -17.43 11.40 0.57
C ILE A 86 -16.78 10.04 0.87
N TRP A 87 -15.84 10.00 1.83
CA TRP A 87 -15.15 8.75 2.18
C TRP A 87 -16.09 7.69 2.75
N ILE A 88 -17.03 8.08 3.62
CA ILE A 88 -18.06 7.16 4.13
C ILE A 88 -18.85 6.53 2.97
N LYS A 89 -19.26 7.35 1.99
CA LYS A 89 -19.98 6.85 0.82
C LYS A 89 -19.13 5.86 0.01
N GLU A 90 -17.85 6.17 -0.21
CA GLU A 90 -16.94 5.26 -0.92
C GLU A 90 -16.75 3.93 -0.18
N PHE A 91 -16.65 3.95 1.16
CA PHE A 91 -16.58 2.75 1.97
C PHE A 91 -17.84 1.89 1.88
N GLU A 92 -19.03 2.51 1.90
CA GLU A 92 -20.29 1.78 1.72
C GLU A 92 -20.38 1.14 0.32
N GLU A 93 -19.94 1.83 -0.74
CA GLU A 93 -19.89 1.25 -2.09
C GLU A 93 -18.92 0.05 -2.17
N MET A 94 -17.76 0.13 -1.49
CA MET A 94 -16.81 -0.98 -1.41
C MET A 94 -17.39 -2.16 -0.64
N LYS A 95 -18.10 -1.91 0.46
CA LYS A 95 -18.80 -2.93 1.24
C LYS A 95 -19.84 -3.67 0.40
N VAL A 96 -20.71 -2.95 -0.33
CA VAL A 96 -21.69 -3.55 -1.24
C VAL A 96 -21.01 -4.45 -2.29
N SER A 97 -19.84 -4.05 -2.79
CA SER A 97 -19.07 -4.84 -3.75
C SER A 97 -18.50 -6.12 -3.14
N LEU A 98 -18.01 -6.06 -1.89
CA LEU A 98 -17.54 -7.23 -1.15
C LEU A 98 -18.69 -8.20 -0.84
N GLU A 99 -19.84 -7.69 -0.39
CA GLU A 99 -21.03 -8.50 -0.13
C GLU A 99 -21.51 -9.21 -1.41
N LYS A 100 -21.45 -8.53 -2.56
CA LYS A 100 -21.74 -9.14 -3.86
C LYS A 100 -20.77 -10.28 -4.17
N MET A 101 -19.46 -10.06 -3.98
CA MET A 101 -18.45 -11.09 -4.21
C MET A 101 -18.67 -12.32 -3.31
N ILE A 102 -19.01 -12.11 -2.04
CA ILE A 102 -19.34 -13.21 -1.13
C ILE A 102 -20.52 -14.00 -1.67
N ARG A 103 -21.61 -13.34 -2.08
CA ARG A 103 -22.79 -14.01 -2.67
C ARG A 103 -22.43 -14.80 -3.93
N ASP A 104 -21.68 -14.20 -4.84
CA ASP A 104 -21.31 -14.83 -6.11
C ASP A 104 -20.44 -16.08 -5.88
N ILE A 105 -19.51 -16.02 -4.91
CA ILE A 105 -18.68 -17.16 -4.51
C ILE A 105 -19.53 -18.26 -3.86
N THR A 106 -20.46 -17.91 -2.97
CA THR A 106 -21.36 -18.87 -2.35
C THR A 106 -22.18 -19.63 -3.40
N ILE A 107 -22.81 -18.90 -4.33
CA ILE A 107 -23.60 -19.50 -5.41
C ILE A 107 -22.74 -20.45 -6.27
N PHE A 108 -21.51 -20.04 -6.59
CA PHE A 108 -20.57 -20.86 -7.35
C PHE A 108 -20.26 -22.19 -6.63
N PHE A 109 -19.92 -22.16 -5.35
CA PHE A 109 -19.60 -23.37 -4.58
C PHE A 109 -20.82 -24.24 -4.34
N ASP A 110 -21.98 -23.65 -4.06
CA ASP A 110 -23.24 -24.38 -3.92
C ASP A 110 -23.55 -25.17 -5.19
N HIS A 111 -23.35 -24.56 -6.37
CA HIS A 111 -23.56 -25.23 -7.65
C HIS A 111 -22.59 -26.41 -7.86
N LEU A 112 -21.31 -26.26 -7.49
CA LEU A 112 -20.34 -27.36 -7.55
C LEU A 112 -20.70 -28.50 -6.60
N ILE A 113 -21.13 -28.18 -5.37
CA ILE A 113 -21.59 -29.16 -4.38
C ILE A 113 -22.78 -29.94 -4.94
N GLN A 114 -23.78 -29.26 -5.50
CA GLN A 114 -24.96 -29.90 -6.09
C GLN A 114 -24.57 -30.82 -7.26
N ASN A 115 -23.65 -30.39 -8.13
CA ASN A 115 -23.16 -31.22 -9.23
C ASN A 115 -22.46 -32.51 -8.72
N ILE A 116 -21.67 -32.42 -7.65
CA ILE A 116 -21.03 -33.58 -7.02
C ILE A 116 -22.05 -34.53 -6.39
N ILE A 117 -23.06 -33.99 -5.68
CA ILE A 117 -24.14 -34.77 -5.07
C ILE A 117 -24.88 -35.55 -6.15
N ASN A 118 -25.29 -34.88 -7.24
CA ASN A 118 -25.99 -35.49 -8.36
C ASN A 118 -25.14 -36.57 -9.05
N TYR A 119 -23.86 -36.31 -9.29
CA TYR A 119 -22.93 -37.30 -9.84
C TYR A 119 -22.83 -38.55 -8.96
N ARG A 120 -22.69 -38.37 -7.64
CA ARG A 120 -22.61 -39.50 -6.70
C ARG A 120 -23.90 -40.31 -6.65
N ALA A 121 -25.06 -39.65 -6.71
CA ALA A 121 -26.36 -40.32 -6.74
C ALA A 121 -26.52 -41.20 -7.99
N GLU A 122 -26.20 -40.65 -9.18
CA GLU A 122 -26.25 -41.43 -10.42
C GLU A 122 -25.21 -42.54 -10.46
N LEU A 123 -23.99 -42.30 -9.95
CA LEU A 123 -22.98 -43.35 -9.85
C LEU A 123 -23.46 -44.51 -8.97
N LYS A 124 -24.04 -44.20 -7.79
CA LYS A 124 -24.65 -45.22 -6.91
C LYS A 124 -25.71 -46.04 -7.65
N ARG A 125 -26.55 -45.38 -8.46
CA ARG A 125 -27.59 -46.03 -9.26
C ARG A 125 -27.01 -46.95 -10.34
N ILE A 126 -26.01 -46.47 -11.09
CA ILE A 126 -25.36 -47.25 -12.17
C ILE A 126 -24.69 -48.51 -11.61
N ILE A 127 -23.98 -48.39 -10.48
CA ILE A 127 -23.27 -49.52 -9.88
C ILE A 127 -24.16 -50.38 -8.96
N GLN A 128 -25.43 -50.00 -8.78
CA GLN A 128 -26.37 -50.67 -7.86
C GLN A 128 -25.80 -50.78 -6.43
N PHE A 129 -25.21 -49.69 -5.94
CA PHE A 129 -24.46 -49.65 -4.68
C PHE A 129 -25.30 -50.08 -3.45
N GLU A 130 -26.62 -49.94 -3.53
CA GLU A 130 -27.55 -50.38 -2.49
C GLU A 130 -27.42 -51.88 -2.15
N ILE A 131 -27.08 -52.73 -3.13
CA ILE A 131 -26.85 -54.17 -2.91
C ILE A 131 -25.67 -54.38 -1.95
N LEU A 132 -24.57 -53.66 -2.19
CA LEU A 132 -23.42 -53.69 -1.31
C LEU A 132 -23.76 -53.14 0.09
N GLU A 133 -24.51 -52.02 0.17
CA GLU A 133 -24.97 -51.48 1.45
C GLU A 133 -25.82 -52.48 2.23
N GLN A 134 -26.71 -53.24 1.57
CA GLN A 134 -27.52 -54.27 2.21
C GLN A 134 -26.66 -55.41 2.78
N HIS A 135 -25.65 -55.87 2.02
CA HIS A 135 -24.72 -56.90 2.50
C HIS A 135 -23.90 -56.44 3.71
N ILE A 136 -23.49 -55.17 3.75
CA ILE A 136 -22.75 -54.59 4.88
C ILE A 136 -23.66 -54.35 6.10
N LYS A 137 -24.87 -53.80 5.91
CA LYS A 137 -25.84 -53.54 6.99
C LYS A 137 -26.28 -54.82 7.68
N ALA A 138 -26.38 -55.92 6.93
CA ALA A 138 -26.63 -57.24 7.49
C ALA A 138 -25.53 -57.70 8.47
N ASN A 139 -24.34 -57.08 8.52
CA ASN A 139 -23.27 -57.39 9.48
C ASN A 139 -23.42 -56.62 10.81
N VAL A 140 -23.84 -55.36 10.75
CA VAL A 140 -23.87 -54.45 11.91
C VAL A 140 -25.01 -54.79 12.87
N ALA A 141 -26.16 -55.26 12.37
CA ALA A 141 -27.28 -55.68 13.21
C ALA A 141 -26.95 -56.88 14.14
N PHE A 142 -25.89 -57.65 13.86
CA PHE A 142 -25.45 -58.78 14.71
C PHE A 142 -24.54 -58.36 15.87
N GLN A 143 -24.15 -57.09 15.98
CA GLN A 143 -23.25 -56.61 17.04
C GLN A 143 -23.96 -56.26 18.37
N ASN A 144 -25.30 -56.23 18.41
CA ASN A 144 -26.09 -55.80 19.58
C ASN A 144 -26.51 -56.91 20.56
N PHE A 145 -25.88 -58.09 20.56
CA PHE A 145 -26.13 -59.11 21.58
C PHE A 145 -25.13 -58.99 22.72
N ASP A 146 -25.53 -58.24 23.75
CA ASP A 146 -24.93 -58.32 25.08
C ASP A 146 -25.47 -59.58 25.80
N SER A 147 -24.51 -60.32 26.36
CA SER A 147 -24.62 -61.48 27.26
C SER A 147 -24.67 -62.91 26.65
N VAL A 148 -23.64 -63.67 27.04
CA VAL A 148 -23.50 -65.14 27.20
C VAL A 148 -22.72 -65.95 26.13
N SER A 149 -21.58 -66.51 26.58
CA SER A 149 -20.74 -67.62 26.07
C SER A 149 -19.81 -67.36 24.85
N SER A 150 -18.54 -67.13 25.17
CA SER A 150 -17.48 -66.49 24.38
C SER A 150 -16.85 -67.31 23.22
N ILE A 151 -17.21 -68.57 22.98
CA ILE A 151 -16.60 -69.37 21.89
C ILE A 151 -17.59 -69.67 20.76
N ILE A 152 -18.84 -70.00 21.09
CA ILE A 152 -19.88 -70.30 20.09
C ILE A 152 -20.28 -69.02 19.35
N ILE A 153 -20.48 -67.92 20.07
CA ILE A 153 -20.70 -66.60 19.48
C ILE A 153 -19.51 -66.19 18.61
N PHE A 154 -18.27 -66.46 19.03
CA PHE A 154 -17.09 -66.12 18.25
C PHE A 154 -17.00 -66.90 16.94
N LYS A 155 -17.22 -68.23 16.97
CA LYS A 155 -17.27 -69.06 15.75
C LYS A 155 -18.43 -68.66 14.82
N GLN A 156 -19.58 -68.34 15.40
CA GLN A 156 -20.75 -67.90 14.63
C GLN A 156 -20.51 -66.53 13.99
N ARG A 157 -19.89 -65.59 14.72
CA ARG A 157 -19.43 -64.30 14.18
C ARG A 157 -18.41 -64.49 13.06
N GLN A 158 -17.40 -65.35 13.24
CA GLN A 158 -16.44 -65.65 12.16
C GLN A 158 -17.12 -66.21 10.91
N ASN A 159 -18.04 -67.16 11.08
CA ASN A 159 -18.80 -67.72 9.95
C ASN A 159 -19.67 -66.66 9.25
N THR A 160 -20.34 -65.79 10.01
CA THR A 160 -21.13 -64.69 9.43
C THR A 160 -20.24 -63.69 8.70
N THR A 161 -19.08 -63.33 9.26
CA THR A 161 -18.09 -62.45 8.61
C THR A 161 -17.63 -63.05 7.28
N ILE A 162 -17.25 -64.34 7.26
CA ILE A 162 -16.82 -65.03 6.03
C ILE A 162 -17.94 -65.04 4.97
N GLN A 163 -19.18 -65.29 5.37
CA GLN A 163 -20.32 -65.26 4.44
C GLN A 163 -20.57 -63.87 3.85
N ILE A 164 -20.38 -62.82 4.63
CA ILE A 164 -20.56 -61.44 4.19
C ILE A 164 -19.39 -61.01 3.29
N GLU A 165 -18.16 -61.34 3.67
CA GLU A 165 -16.98 -61.16 2.82
C GLU A 165 -17.17 -61.83 1.45
N GLN A 166 -17.73 -63.04 1.43
CA GLN A 166 -18.01 -63.75 0.20
C GLN A 166 -19.09 -63.07 -0.64
N LYS A 167 -20.19 -62.58 -0.03
CA LYS A 167 -21.22 -61.79 -0.73
C LYS A 167 -20.67 -60.47 -1.28
N ILE A 168 -19.79 -59.79 -0.55
CA ILE A 168 -19.10 -58.57 -1.01
C ILE A 168 -18.19 -58.93 -2.20
N GLN A 169 -17.44 -60.03 -2.12
CA GLN A 169 -16.58 -60.49 -3.19
C GLN A 169 -17.37 -60.85 -4.45
N ASP A 170 -18.53 -61.49 -4.30
CA ASP A 170 -19.44 -61.80 -5.39
C ASP A 170 -19.98 -60.54 -6.08
N TYR A 171 -20.39 -59.53 -5.29
CA TYR A 171 -20.76 -58.21 -5.81
C TYR A 171 -19.61 -57.56 -6.60
N ILE A 172 -18.38 -57.58 -6.06
CA ILE A 172 -17.20 -57.03 -6.75
C ILE A 172 -16.95 -57.77 -8.07
N ASN A 173 -17.05 -59.09 -8.09
CA ASN A 173 -16.83 -59.90 -9.29
C ASN A 173 -17.92 -59.66 -10.34
N LEU A 174 -19.18 -59.53 -9.92
CA LEU A 174 -20.31 -59.16 -10.79
C LEU A 174 -20.10 -57.77 -11.39
N PHE A 175 -19.72 -56.79 -10.57
CA PHE A 175 -19.42 -55.44 -11.04
C PHE A 175 -18.27 -55.43 -12.04
N LYS A 176 -17.15 -56.13 -11.76
CA LYS A 176 -16.02 -56.25 -12.69
C LYS A 176 -16.43 -56.86 -14.04
N LYS A 177 -17.34 -57.85 -14.03
CA LYS A 177 -17.86 -58.47 -15.25
C LYS A 177 -18.78 -57.53 -16.03
N GLN A 178 -19.71 -56.84 -15.36
CA GLN A 178 -20.63 -55.87 -15.98
C GLN A 178 -19.92 -54.57 -16.41
N SER A 179 -18.82 -54.23 -15.76
CA SER A 179 -17.89 -53.15 -16.13
C SER A 179 -17.17 -53.40 -17.46
N ASN A 180 -17.27 -54.60 -18.04
CA ASN A 180 -16.81 -54.88 -19.39
C ASN A 180 -17.90 -54.64 -20.46
N ASP A 181 -19.15 -54.32 -20.06
CA ASP A 181 -20.31 -54.04 -20.93
C ASP A 181 -21.01 -52.70 -20.54
N LYS A 182 -22.33 -52.59 -20.75
CA LYS A 182 -23.23 -51.42 -20.61
C LYS A 182 -22.95 -50.44 -19.44
N ASN A 183 -22.47 -50.93 -18.28
CA ASN A 183 -22.14 -50.07 -17.14
C ASN A 183 -20.93 -49.18 -17.42
N LYS A 184 -19.95 -49.66 -18.20
CA LYS A 184 -18.80 -48.86 -18.64
C LYS A 184 -19.24 -47.64 -19.42
N THR A 185 -20.09 -47.83 -20.43
CA THR A 185 -20.60 -46.74 -21.27
C THR A 185 -21.40 -45.73 -20.43
N ASN A 186 -22.24 -46.19 -19.50
CA ASN A 186 -23.00 -45.31 -18.62
C ASN A 186 -22.10 -44.48 -17.70
N ILE A 187 -21.04 -45.09 -17.13
CA ILE A 187 -20.07 -44.38 -16.30
C ILE A 187 -19.28 -43.36 -17.13
N GLU A 188 -18.84 -43.72 -18.34
CA GLU A 188 -18.16 -42.80 -19.26
C GLU A 188 -19.03 -41.60 -19.64
N VAL A 189 -20.33 -41.82 -19.91
CA VAL A 189 -21.30 -40.75 -20.16
C VAL A 189 -21.48 -39.86 -18.94
N LEU A 190 -21.61 -40.45 -17.74
CA LEU A 190 -21.74 -39.69 -16.49
C LEU A 190 -20.50 -38.86 -16.19
N ILE A 191 -19.30 -39.40 -16.44
CA ILE A 191 -18.03 -38.65 -16.30
C ILE A 191 -18.01 -37.46 -17.27
N LYS A 192 -18.36 -37.66 -18.54
CA LYS A 192 -18.42 -36.58 -19.53
C LYS A 192 -19.45 -35.52 -19.17
N ASP A 193 -20.64 -35.92 -18.73
CA ASP A 193 -21.68 -34.99 -18.28
C ASP A 193 -21.21 -34.15 -17.09
N TYR A 194 -20.59 -34.78 -16.07
CA TYR A 194 -20.02 -34.08 -14.94
C TYR A 194 -18.91 -33.11 -15.36
N GLN A 195 -17.97 -33.56 -16.20
CA GLN A 195 -16.90 -32.69 -16.74
C GLN A 195 -17.48 -31.48 -17.47
N ASN A 196 -18.47 -31.69 -18.34
CA ASN A 196 -19.13 -30.60 -19.06
C ASN A 196 -19.83 -29.63 -18.10
N LYS A 197 -20.55 -30.14 -17.10
CA LYS A 197 -21.22 -29.30 -16.09
C LYS A 197 -20.23 -28.48 -15.29
N VAL A 198 -19.10 -29.06 -14.86
CA VAL A 198 -18.05 -28.38 -14.09
C VAL A 198 -17.29 -27.35 -14.93
N ILE A 199 -16.92 -27.68 -16.17
CA ILE A 199 -16.21 -26.76 -17.09
C ILE A 199 -17.09 -25.55 -17.45
N ASN A 200 -18.40 -25.76 -17.59
CA ASN A 200 -19.33 -24.70 -17.93
C ASN A 200 -19.75 -23.84 -16.73
N VAL A 201 -19.36 -24.19 -15.49
CA VAL A 201 -19.56 -23.31 -14.34
C VAL A 201 -18.62 -22.12 -14.49
N GLN A 202 -19.20 -20.96 -14.80
CA GLN A 202 -18.46 -19.72 -14.91
C GLN A 202 -17.90 -19.34 -13.53
N PHE A 203 -16.58 -19.15 -13.47
CA PHE A 203 -15.95 -18.62 -12.27
C PHE A 203 -16.45 -17.17 -12.06
N PRO A 204 -16.89 -16.79 -10.85
CA PRO A 204 -17.34 -15.43 -10.60
C PRO A 204 -16.22 -14.42 -10.92
N PRO A 205 -16.54 -13.19 -11.37
CA PRO A 205 -15.55 -12.16 -11.75
C PRO A 205 -14.82 -11.56 -10.53
N SER A 206 -14.48 -12.39 -9.55
CA SER A 206 -13.86 -12.03 -8.28
C SER A 206 -12.50 -11.38 -8.49
N LYS A 207 -11.74 -11.77 -9.53
CA LYS A 207 -10.44 -11.17 -9.84
C LYS A 207 -10.56 -9.71 -10.30
N GLU A 208 -11.49 -9.42 -11.20
CA GLU A 208 -11.71 -8.06 -11.71
C GLU A 208 -12.26 -7.15 -10.61
N THR A 209 -13.22 -7.66 -9.84
CA THR A 209 -13.80 -6.95 -8.69
C THR A 209 -12.74 -6.69 -7.62
N LEU A 210 -11.85 -7.65 -7.34
CA LEU A 210 -10.74 -7.47 -6.40
C LEU A 210 -9.76 -6.39 -6.87
N ASN A 211 -9.38 -6.41 -8.15
CA ASN A 211 -8.50 -5.38 -8.72
C ASN A 211 -9.13 -3.98 -8.60
N GLN A 212 -10.42 -3.85 -8.92
CA GLN A 212 -11.14 -2.58 -8.78
C GLN A 212 -11.16 -2.09 -7.32
N LEU A 213 -11.42 -2.99 -6.36
CA LEU A 213 -11.38 -2.67 -4.93
C LEU A 213 -9.97 -2.22 -4.50
N THR A 214 -8.92 -2.93 -4.92
CA THR A 214 -7.53 -2.56 -4.61
C THR A 214 -7.21 -1.15 -5.10
N THR A 215 -7.59 -0.80 -6.33
CA THR A 215 -7.38 0.56 -6.85
C THR A 215 -8.17 1.60 -6.05
N LYS A 216 -9.44 1.33 -5.68
CA LYS A 216 -10.23 2.23 -4.83
C LYS A 216 -9.55 2.47 -3.47
N PHE A 217 -9.08 1.42 -2.80
CA PHE A 217 -8.38 1.54 -1.53
C PHE A 217 -7.09 2.35 -1.64
N GLN A 218 -6.30 2.14 -2.70
CA GLN A 218 -5.07 2.90 -2.93
C GLN A 218 -5.34 4.40 -3.13
N ASN A 219 -6.34 4.74 -3.95
CA ASN A 219 -6.71 6.14 -4.17
C ASN A 219 -7.21 6.80 -2.89
N LEU A 220 -8.01 6.09 -2.10
CA LEU A 220 -8.49 6.57 -0.81
C LEU A 220 -7.35 6.79 0.18
N GLN A 221 -6.38 5.87 0.24
CA GLN A 221 -5.19 6.02 1.08
C GLN A 221 -4.44 7.32 0.74
N ILE A 222 -4.24 7.60 -0.55
CA ILE A 222 -3.58 8.83 -1.01
C ILE A 222 -4.40 10.07 -0.58
N ALA A 223 -5.72 10.05 -0.81
CA ALA A 223 -6.58 11.17 -0.45
C ALA A 223 -6.58 11.46 1.07
N ILE A 224 -6.56 10.40 1.90
CA ILE A 224 -6.47 10.52 3.37
C ILE A 224 -5.15 11.15 3.78
N GLN A 225 -4.03 10.66 3.21
CA GLN A 225 -2.70 11.18 3.51
C GLN A 225 -2.57 12.66 3.16
N GLU A 226 -3.06 13.07 1.98
CA GLU A 226 -3.06 14.46 1.55
C GLU A 226 -3.90 15.35 2.48
N LYS A 227 -5.09 14.90 2.88
CA LYS A 227 -5.92 15.65 3.84
C LYS A 227 -5.30 15.72 5.22
N PHE A 228 -4.68 14.65 5.69
CA PHE A 228 -3.96 14.61 6.97
C PHE A 228 -2.79 15.61 6.99
N ARG A 229 -2.03 15.73 5.89
CA ARG A 229 -0.93 16.70 5.74
C ARG A 229 -1.40 18.15 5.87
N LEU A 230 -2.61 18.46 5.39
CA LEU A 230 -3.17 19.82 5.47
C LEU A 230 -3.56 20.19 6.91
N VAL A 231 -4.13 19.25 7.67
CA VAL A 231 -4.54 19.49 9.08
C VAL A 231 -3.38 19.37 10.07
N ASN A 232 -2.31 18.65 9.71
CA ASN A 232 -1.13 18.48 10.54
C ASN A 232 0.16 18.84 9.79
N PRO A 233 0.35 20.12 9.43
CA PRO A 233 1.47 20.53 8.58
C PRO A 233 2.85 20.41 9.26
N THR A 234 2.89 20.18 10.58
CA THR A 234 4.09 19.88 11.37
C THR A 234 4.55 18.43 11.28
N GLN A 235 3.65 17.49 10.98
CA GLN A 235 3.96 16.07 10.95
C GLN A 235 4.28 15.65 9.51
N VAL A 236 5.42 16.11 8.99
CA VAL A 236 5.82 15.79 7.62
C VAL A 236 6.40 14.38 7.56
N GLN A 237 5.57 13.36 7.64
CA GLN A 237 6.02 11.98 7.45
C GLN A 237 6.18 11.65 5.96
N SER A 238 7.05 10.67 5.67
CA SER A 238 7.11 10.07 4.34
C SER A 238 5.76 9.45 3.98
N CYS A 239 5.24 9.72 2.77
CA CYS A 239 4.08 8.99 2.24
C CYS A 239 4.48 7.71 1.51
N LEU A 240 5.79 7.52 1.29
CA LEU A 240 6.33 6.33 0.64
C LEU A 240 6.64 5.22 1.65
N LEU A 241 7.36 5.54 2.73
CA LEU A 241 7.64 4.57 3.79
C LEU A 241 6.45 4.42 4.74
N SER A 242 6.29 3.22 5.31
CA SER A 242 5.37 3.05 6.44
C SER A 242 5.83 3.93 7.62
N ASN A 243 4.91 4.40 8.48
CA ASN A 243 5.28 5.23 9.62
C ASN A 243 6.35 4.55 10.49
N VAL A 244 6.18 3.25 10.78
CA VAL A 244 7.17 2.45 11.52
C VAL A 244 8.52 2.40 10.77
N GLY A 245 8.50 2.15 9.47
CA GLY A 245 9.70 2.10 8.64
C GLY A 245 10.45 3.44 8.59
N PHE A 246 9.71 4.54 8.46
CA PHE A 246 10.26 5.89 8.47
C PHE A 246 10.91 6.21 9.82
N GLN A 247 10.20 6.01 10.94
CA GLN A 247 10.76 6.24 12.28
C GLN A 247 12.00 5.39 12.54
N ASN A 248 11.97 4.10 12.19
CA ASN A 248 13.12 3.22 12.33
C ASN A 248 14.33 3.72 11.52
N THR A 249 14.09 4.24 10.30
CA THR A 249 15.14 4.82 9.46
C THR A 249 15.72 6.09 10.10
N LEU A 250 14.87 6.99 10.60
CA LEU A 250 15.31 8.22 11.25
C LEU A 250 16.09 7.94 12.54
N THR A 251 15.63 7.02 13.40
CA THR A 251 16.35 6.61 14.61
C THR A 251 17.69 5.96 14.26
N ARG A 252 17.77 5.19 13.16
CA ARG A 252 19.04 4.63 12.67
C ARG A 252 20.03 5.72 12.26
N ILE A 253 19.56 6.78 11.59
CA ILE A 253 20.42 7.89 11.14
C ILE A 253 20.88 8.74 12.31
N THR A 254 19.94 9.15 13.16
CA THR A 254 20.15 10.22 14.16
C THR A 254 20.55 9.69 15.53
N GLN A 255 20.34 8.39 15.79
CA GLN A 255 20.54 7.75 17.07
C GLN A 255 19.69 8.38 18.21
N THR A 256 18.59 9.05 17.87
CA THR A 256 17.61 9.63 18.81
C THR A 256 16.18 9.15 18.50
N GLN A 257 15.33 9.16 19.53
CA GLN A 257 13.90 8.84 19.42
C GLN A 257 13.08 10.02 18.85
N ASN A 258 13.59 11.25 18.95
CA ASN A 258 12.93 12.46 18.45
C ASN A 258 13.86 13.21 17.48
N PRO A 259 14.06 12.68 16.26
CA PRO A 259 14.86 13.33 15.24
C PRO A 259 14.17 14.59 14.72
N ASN A 260 14.92 15.68 14.61
CA ASN A 260 14.48 16.82 13.80
C ASN A 260 14.70 16.50 12.33
N TYR A 261 13.74 16.83 11.49
CA TYR A 261 13.88 16.69 10.05
C TYR A 261 12.91 17.61 9.32
N VAL A 262 13.21 17.92 8.06
CA VAL A 262 12.38 18.75 7.17
C VAL A 262 12.30 18.08 5.81
N LEU A 263 11.09 17.98 5.23
CA LEU A 263 10.92 17.61 3.83
C LEU A 263 11.35 18.79 2.95
N VAL A 264 12.39 18.59 2.15
CA VAL A 264 13.00 19.64 1.32
C VAL A 264 12.67 19.50 -0.17
N TYR A 265 12.26 18.32 -0.60
CA TYR A 265 11.84 18.05 -1.97
C TYR A 265 10.79 16.94 -2.00
N GLN A 266 9.73 17.14 -2.79
CA GLN A 266 8.71 16.14 -3.08
C GLN A 266 8.38 16.18 -4.56
N GLY A 267 8.61 15.07 -5.27
CA GLY A 267 8.46 14.98 -6.72
C GLY A 267 7.07 15.35 -7.23
N SER A 268 6.00 14.92 -6.54
CA SER A 268 4.61 15.29 -6.88
C SER A 268 4.31 16.79 -6.74
N ASN A 269 5.03 17.51 -5.87
CA ASN A 269 4.79 18.94 -5.61
C ASN A 269 5.78 19.83 -6.38
N ASP A 270 7.06 19.47 -6.39
CA ASP A 270 8.16 20.27 -6.97
C ASP A 270 8.48 19.88 -8.41
N GLY A 271 8.02 18.71 -8.86
CA GLY A 271 8.24 18.16 -10.20
C GLY A 271 9.46 17.22 -10.27
N LEU A 272 9.26 16.02 -10.82
CA LEU A 272 10.30 14.99 -10.99
C LEU A 272 11.22 15.28 -12.17
N ASN A 273 12.24 16.10 -11.97
CA ASN A 273 13.35 16.29 -12.91
C ASN A 273 14.59 16.87 -12.22
N PHE A 274 15.76 16.69 -12.82
CA PHE A 274 17.03 17.12 -12.24
C PHE A 274 17.12 18.63 -11.94
N ASN A 275 16.50 19.49 -12.77
CA ASN A 275 16.54 20.94 -12.55
C ASN A 275 15.83 21.30 -11.24
N GLN A 276 14.61 20.79 -11.04
CA GLN A 276 13.85 21.05 -9.82
C GLN A 276 14.49 20.40 -8.59
N PHE A 277 15.01 19.19 -8.75
CA PHE A 277 15.79 18.52 -7.71
C PHE A 277 16.97 19.38 -7.26
N TRP A 278 17.86 19.80 -8.17
CA TRP A 278 19.03 20.59 -7.80
C TRP A 278 18.67 21.97 -7.24
N ASN A 279 17.59 22.59 -7.70
CA ASN A 279 17.12 23.86 -7.15
C ASN A 279 16.75 23.75 -5.66
N LYS A 280 16.24 22.60 -5.21
CA LYS A 280 15.89 22.35 -3.81
C LYS A 280 17.04 21.78 -2.98
N ILE A 281 17.89 20.97 -3.60
CA ILE A 281 18.91 20.17 -2.91
C ILE A 281 20.27 20.87 -2.79
N GLN A 282 20.56 21.85 -3.65
CA GLN A 282 21.85 22.54 -3.67
C GLN A 282 22.27 23.04 -2.27
N ASN A 283 23.50 22.70 -1.88
CA ASN A 283 24.15 23.05 -0.61
C ASN A 283 23.59 22.36 0.65
N LYS A 284 22.64 21.45 0.54
CA LYS A 284 22.12 20.68 1.69
C LYS A 284 23.02 19.48 2.03
N SER A 285 22.92 18.98 3.25
CA SER A 285 23.61 17.77 3.71
C SER A 285 22.69 16.90 4.56
N LYS A 286 23.14 15.71 4.99
CA LYS A 286 22.33 14.78 5.80
C LYS A 286 20.97 14.49 5.18
N LEU A 287 20.99 14.05 3.93
CA LEU A 287 19.78 13.83 3.16
C LEU A 287 19.38 12.37 3.14
N LEU A 288 18.13 12.10 3.53
CA LEU A 288 17.43 10.83 3.31
C LEU A 288 16.55 10.96 2.08
N MET A 289 16.85 10.19 1.04
CA MET A 289 16.10 10.16 -0.22
C MET A 289 15.29 8.88 -0.28
N ILE A 290 14.00 9.00 -0.58
CA ILE A 290 13.02 7.92 -0.61
C ILE A 290 12.28 7.98 -1.95
N MET A 291 12.24 6.88 -2.68
CA MET A 291 11.70 6.81 -4.04
C MET A 291 10.82 5.59 -4.22
N LYS A 292 9.90 5.68 -5.18
CA LYS A 292 8.97 4.59 -5.51
C LYS A 292 8.84 4.42 -7.02
N THR A 293 8.88 3.16 -7.47
CA THR A 293 8.54 2.80 -8.86
C THR A 293 7.08 2.41 -8.99
N LYS A 294 6.53 2.58 -10.20
CA LYS A 294 5.12 2.26 -10.51
C LYS A 294 4.82 0.76 -10.46
N ASN A 295 5.69 -0.04 -11.07
CA ASN A 295 5.37 -1.44 -11.39
C ASN A 295 5.49 -2.39 -10.20
N ASN A 296 6.46 -2.18 -9.31
CA ASN A 296 6.78 -3.19 -8.30
C ASN A 296 6.30 -2.81 -6.90
N GLN A 297 5.64 -1.64 -6.74
CA GLN A 297 5.19 -1.06 -5.47
C GLN A 297 6.28 -0.96 -4.38
N CYS A 298 7.54 -1.24 -4.72
CA CYS A 298 8.66 -1.25 -3.81
C CYS A 298 9.18 0.17 -3.62
N VAL A 299 9.56 0.47 -2.39
CA VAL A 299 10.13 1.76 -2.01
C VAL A 299 11.61 1.53 -1.76
N PHE A 300 12.46 2.41 -2.26
CA PHE A 300 13.90 2.28 -2.16
C PHE A 300 14.52 3.66 -2.00
N GLY A 301 15.80 3.70 -1.66
CA GLY A 301 16.47 4.98 -1.50
C GLY A 301 17.81 4.86 -0.80
N GLY A 302 18.24 5.99 -0.25
CA GLY A 302 19.50 6.07 0.45
C GLY A 302 19.62 7.30 1.32
N TYR A 303 20.48 7.19 2.32
CA TYR A 303 20.90 8.30 3.16
C TYR A 303 22.38 8.59 2.95
N SER A 304 22.75 9.87 2.94
CA SER A 304 24.15 10.28 3.04
C SER A 304 24.32 11.55 3.88
N PRO A 305 25.32 11.61 4.78
CA PRO A 305 25.66 12.83 5.52
C PRO A 305 26.37 13.86 4.64
N CYS A 306 26.81 13.47 3.44
CA CYS A 306 27.57 14.31 2.53
C CYS A 306 26.80 15.58 2.12
N LYS A 307 27.53 16.63 1.80
CA LYS A 307 26.97 17.85 1.22
C LYS A 307 26.72 17.65 -0.28
N TRP A 308 25.50 17.93 -0.72
CA TRP A 308 25.07 17.82 -2.11
C TRP A 308 25.27 19.16 -2.82
N VAL A 309 26.32 19.23 -3.62
CA VAL A 309 26.67 20.43 -4.42
C VAL A 309 26.80 19.97 -5.86
N LYS A 310 25.99 20.53 -6.76
CA LYS A 310 26.08 20.19 -8.18
C LYS A 310 27.40 20.67 -8.76
N THR A 311 27.96 19.86 -9.65
CA THR A 311 29.23 20.12 -10.33
C THR A 311 29.07 19.93 -11.84
N PRO A 312 29.80 20.69 -12.68
CA PRO A 312 29.76 20.51 -14.13
C PRO A 312 30.27 19.15 -14.59
N GLN A 313 31.24 18.59 -13.84
CA GLN A 313 31.84 17.28 -14.08
C GLN A 313 31.51 16.34 -12.92
N THR A 314 31.47 15.04 -13.21
CA THR A 314 31.21 14.01 -12.21
C THR A 314 32.28 14.02 -11.12
N GLN A 315 31.86 14.19 -9.86
CA GLN A 315 32.74 14.20 -8.70
C GLN A 315 32.26 13.22 -7.62
N PHE A 316 33.21 12.49 -7.01
CA PHE A 316 32.95 11.65 -5.85
C PHE A 316 33.04 12.47 -4.57
N ILE A 317 32.10 12.25 -3.65
CA ILE A 317 32.09 12.89 -2.33
C ILE A 317 32.27 11.82 -1.26
N SER A 318 33.19 12.11 -0.35
CA SER A 318 33.58 11.23 0.74
C SER A 318 32.65 11.36 1.94
N ASP A 319 32.14 10.24 2.42
CA ASP A 319 31.52 10.12 3.74
C ASP A 319 32.57 9.65 4.75
N GLN A 320 33.18 10.61 5.45
CA GLN A 320 34.24 10.31 6.41
C GLN A 320 33.77 9.44 7.59
N GLN A 321 32.49 9.52 7.94
CA GLN A 321 31.92 8.76 9.06
C GLN A 321 31.53 7.35 8.63
N GLY A 322 31.18 7.16 7.35
CA GLY A 322 30.72 5.89 6.82
C GLY A 322 29.33 5.52 7.29
N THR A 323 28.46 6.53 7.46
CA THR A 323 27.08 6.37 7.89
C THR A 323 26.11 6.35 6.71
N SER A 324 26.58 6.53 5.48
CA SER A 324 25.81 6.38 4.25
C SER A 324 25.30 4.96 4.10
N PHE A 325 24.08 4.84 3.60
CA PHE A 325 23.48 3.54 3.29
C PHE A 325 22.45 3.67 2.18
N LEU A 326 22.21 2.55 1.50
CA LEU A 326 21.03 2.36 0.67
C LEU A 326 20.00 1.53 1.43
N PHE A 327 18.75 1.55 0.98
CA PHE A 327 17.72 0.67 1.52
C PHE A 327 16.69 0.27 0.46
N ILE A 328 16.04 -0.86 0.72
CA ILE A 328 14.86 -1.34 -0.03
C ILE A 328 13.80 -1.74 1.00
N GLN A 329 12.58 -1.22 0.83
CA GLN A 329 11.39 -1.67 1.53
C GLN A 329 10.62 -2.63 0.63
N THR A 330 10.36 -3.82 1.16
CA THR A 330 9.54 -4.86 0.53
C THR A 330 8.04 -4.54 0.61
N PRO A 331 7.19 -5.24 -0.16
CA PRO A 331 5.73 -5.07 -0.09
C PRO A 331 5.12 -5.34 1.30
N ASN A 332 5.77 -6.17 2.14
CA ASN A 332 5.34 -6.40 3.53
C ASN A 332 5.91 -5.37 4.54
N SER A 333 6.41 -4.23 4.05
CA SER A 333 6.95 -3.12 4.86
C SER A 333 8.21 -3.43 5.68
N GLN A 334 8.95 -4.49 5.35
CA GLN A 334 10.27 -4.74 5.93
C GLN A 334 11.33 -3.94 5.17
N ILE A 335 12.26 -3.30 5.89
CA ILE A 335 13.33 -2.49 5.29
C ILE A 335 14.65 -3.23 5.43
N GLN A 336 15.29 -3.51 4.29
CA GLN A 336 16.66 -3.97 4.24
C GLN A 336 17.60 -2.79 4.01
N TYR A 337 18.65 -2.70 4.82
CA TYR A 337 19.65 -1.65 4.73
C TYR A 337 20.98 -2.19 4.22
N TYR A 338 21.62 -1.41 3.36
CA TYR A 338 22.89 -1.72 2.71
C TYR A 338 23.90 -0.63 3.10
N PRO A 339 24.72 -0.83 4.14
CA PRO A 339 25.67 0.19 4.58
C PRO A 339 26.81 0.36 3.56
N ILE A 340 27.39 1.55 3.51
CA ILE A 340 28.59 1.78 2.69
C ILE A 340 29.76 0.91 3.18
N LYS A 341 30.51 0.33 2.24
CA LYS A 341 31.72 -0.43 2.56
C LYS A 341 32.85 0.51 3.01
N ASN A 342 33.65 0.07 3.97
CA ASN A 342 34.65 0.93 4.60
C ASN A 342 35.71 1.44 3.61
N GLU A 343 36.13 0.59 2.68
CA GLU A 343 37.10 0.88 1.63
C GLU A 343 36.56 1.84 0.54
N PHE A 344 35.24 2.05 0.49
CA PHE A 344 34.57 2.89 -0.52
C PHE A 344 33.93 4.16 0.06
N LYS A 345 34.20 4.49 1.33
CA LYS A 345 33.72 5.72 1.99
C LYS A 345 34.07 6.99 1.23
N ASN A 346 35.19 7.01 0.49
CA ASN A 346 35.60 8.14 -0.34
C ASN A 346 34.76 8.35 -1.61
N GLN A 347 33.84 7.42 -1.90
CA GLN A 347 32.97 7.41 -3.07
C GLN A 347 31.52 7.15 -2.66
N ALA A 348 31.09 7.74 -1.53
CA ALA A 348 29.76 7.50 -0.97
C ALA A 348 28.64 7.97 -1.89
N ILE A 349 28.79 9.19 -2.43
CA ILE A 349 27.88 9.74 -3.43
C ILE A 349 28.66 10.27 -4.62
N THR A 350 27.97 10.35 -5.75
CA THR A 350 28.48 10.94 -6.97
C THR A 350 27.59 12.14 -7.32
N VAL A 351 28.20 13.29 -7.61
CA VAL A 351 27.48 14.51 -7.98
C VAL A 351 27.81 14.92 -9.40
N ASN A 352 26.78 15.30 -10.14
CA ASN A 352 26.87 15.89 -11.48
C ASN A 352 25.57 16.66 -11.74
N GLN A 353 25.68 17.89 -12.24
CA GLN A 353 24.54 18.78 -12.45
C GLN A 353 23.54 18.28 -13.50
N ASN A 354 23.92 17.32 -14.36
CA ASN A 354 23.08 16.80 -15.44
C ASN A 354 22.33 15.51 -15.05
N PHE A 355 22.46 15.05 -13.80
CA PHE A 355 21.83 13.81 -13.33
C PHE A 355 21.04 14.04 -12.04
N GLY A 356 20.17 13.08 -11.71
CA GLY A 356 19.55 12.98 -10.40
C GLY A 356 20.52 12.48 -9.32
N PRO A 357 20.01 12.01 -8.18
CA PRO A 357 20.86 11.51 -7.11
C PRO A 357 21.61 10.22 -7.52
N GLN A 358 22.88 10.14 -7.10
CA GLN A 358 23.73 8.98 -7.32
C GLN A 358 24.49 8.59 -6.06
N PHE A 359 24.43 7.32 -5.70
CA PHE A 359 25.15 6.72 -4.58
C PHE A 359 26.13 5.66 -5.10
N GLY A 360 27.37 5.72 -4.63
CA GLY A 360 28.42 4.80 -5.09
C GLY A 360 28.75 5.01 -6.56
N LYS A 361 29.33 3.97 -7.19
CA LYS A 361 29.62 3.96 -8.62
C LYS A 361 29.41 2.56 -9.25
N PRO A 362 28.20 2.24 -9.73
CA PRO A 362 26.93 2.96 -9.58
C PRO A 362 25.89 2.10 -8.85
N ASP A 363 25.96 1.98 -7.52
CA ASP A 363 25.00 1.15 -6.75
C ASP A 363 23.56 1.69 -6.85
N LEU A 364 23.37 3.01 -6.87
CA LEU A 364 22.08 3.64 -7.16
C LEU A 364 22.28 4.88 -8.02
N VAL A 365 21.62 4.92 -9.18
CA VAL A 365 21.65 6.04 -10.12
C VAL A 365 20.24 6.34 -10.60
N ILE A 366 19.83 7.61 -10.51
CA ILE A 366 18.58 8.10 -11.10
C ILE A 366 18.91 8.96 -12.32
N SER A 367 18.18 8.75 -13.41
CA SER A 367 18.36 9.52 -14.64
C SER A 367 17.89 10.97 -14.48
N ASN A 368 18.19 11.79 -15.48
CA ASN A 368 17.95 13.23 -15.43
C ASN A 368 16.46 13.60 -15.44
N ASP A 369 15.62 12.81 -16.11
CA ASP A 369 14.18 13.02 -16.19
C ASP A 369 13.41 12.28 -15.09
N PHE A 370 14.13 11.60 -14.18
CA PHE A 370 13.54 10.82 -13.08
C PHE A 370 12.52 9.78 -13.59
N LYS A 371 12.60 9.31 -14.84
CA LYS A 371 11.72 8.24 -15.32
C LYS A 371 12.31 6.86 -15.13
N ASP A 372 13.63 6.76 -15.11
CA ASP A 372 14.33 5.50 -14.98
C ASP A 372 15.62 5.64 -14.14
N GLY A 373 16.27 4.51 -13.91
CA GLY A 373 17.48 4.45 -13.12
C GLY A 373 18.09 3.07 -13.08
N GLN A 374 19.13 2.94 -12.27
CA GLN A 374 19.83 1.69 -12.05
C GLN A 374 20.03 1.49 -10.55
N LEU A 375 19.75 0.29 -10.08
CA LEU A 375 20.04 -0.14 -8.72
C LEU A 375 20.86 -1.42 -8.82
N ASN A 376 22.13 -1.37 -8.46
CA ASN A 376 23.12 -2.44 -8.54
C ASN A 376 23.92 -2.54 -7.24
N ILE A 377 23.25 -2.89 -6.15
CA ILE A 377 23.87 -2.90 -4.82
C ILE A 377 24.90 -4.03 -4.74
N GLY A 378 26.07 -3.70 -4.21
CA GLY A 378 27.14 -4.67 -3.94
C GLY A 378 28.51 -4.20 -4.39
N GLN A 379 28.62 -3.07 -5.10
CA GLN A 379 29.90 -2.50 -5.51
C GLN A 379 30.49 -1.67 -4.37
N HIS A 380 29.90 -0.52 -4.06
CA HIS A 380 30.33 0.40 -2.99
C HIS A 380 29.52 0.22 -1.71
N TYR A 381 28.30 -0.29 -1.82
CA TYR A 381 27.45 -0.60 -0.67
C TYR A 381 27.46 -2.11 -0.42
N PHE A 382 27.47 -2.51 0.84
CA PHE A 382 27.52 -3.90 1.23
C PHE A 382 26.17 -4.57 0.97
N ARG A 383 26.21 -5.70 0.26
CA ARG A 383 25.08 -6.62 0.06
C ARG A 383 25.50 -8.00 0.56
N ASP A 384 24.75 -8.60 1.48
CA ASP A 384 24.96 -9.99 1.84
C ASP A 384 24.67 -10.87 0.61
N PRO A 385 25.60 -11.76 0.17
CA PRO A 385 25.37 -12.65 -0.95
C PRO A 385 24.13 -13.57 -0.79
N LYS A 386 23.70 -13.84 0.44
CA LYS A 386 22.49 -14.63 0.75
C LYS A 386 21.21 -13.82 0.61
N GLU A 387 21.30 -12.50 0.55
CA GLU A 387 20.16 -11.59 0.43
C GLU A 387 20.03 -11.07 -1.01
N ASN A 388 18.97 -11.49 -1.69
CA ASN A 388 18.73 -11.12 -3.09
C ASN A 388 17.46 -10.26 -3.29
N TYR A 389 17.13 -9.42 -2.31
CA TYR A 389 15.94 -8.55 -2.34
C TYR A 389 15.92 -7.65 -3.58
N GLN A 390 17.06 -7.08 -3.98
CA GLN A 390 17.16 -6.27 -5.18
C GLN A 390 16.70 -7.04 -6.42
N SER A 391 17.22 -8.25 -6.66
CA SER A 391 16.83 -9.03 -7.85
C SER A 391 15.39 -9.53 -7.76
N PHE A 392 14.91 -9.84 -6.56
CA PHE A 392 13.57 -10.39 -6.35
C PHE A 392 12.48 -9.33 -6.55
N PHE A 393 12.74 -8.08 -6.16
CA PHE A 393 11.70 -7.04 -6.08
C PHE A 393 11.86 -5.89 -7.07
N LEU A 394 13.07 -5.51 -7.48
CA LEU A 394 13.30 -4.33 -8.32
C LEU A 394 14.02 -4.65 -9.64
N GLY A 395 14.81 -5.72 -9.69
CA GLY A 395 15.72 -5.96 -10.80
C GLY A 395 16.87 -4.93 -10.84
N PRO A 396 17.76 -5.01 -11.85
CA PRO A 396 18.88 -4.08 -11.99
C PRO A 396 18.47 -2.72 -12.58
N LYS A 397 17.36 -2.67 -13.32
CA LYS A 397 16.86 -1.47 -13.99
C LYS A 397 15.61 -0.98 -13.26
N LEU A 398 15.61 0.29 -12.89
CA LEU A 398 14.45 0.97 -12.33
C LEU A 398 13.71 1.64 -13.47
N GLU A 399 12.41 1.39 -13.58
CA GLU A 399 11.54 2.00 -14.58
C GLU A 399 10.31 2.62 -13.92
N GLU A 400 9.85 3.73 -14.48
CA GLU A 400 8.68 4.49 -14.03
C GLU A 400 8.76 4.90 -12.56
N ILE A 401 9.75 5.72 -12.19
CA ILE A 401 9.77 6.36 -10.88
C ILE A 401 8.62 7.38 -10.82
N ILE A 402 7.73 7.20 -9.85
CA ILE A 402 6.48 7.99 -9.73
C ILE A 402 6.51 8.99 -8.59
N GLU A 403 7.44 8.86 -7.66
CA GLU A 403 7.58 9.77 -6.53
C GLU A 403 9.01 9.73 -5.98
N CYS A 404 9.45 10.88 -5.45
CA CYS A 404 10.70 11.05 -4.73
C CYS A 404 10.50 12.06 -3.60
N GLU A 405 10.75 11.64 -2.36
CA GLU A 405 10.77 12.49 -1.17
C GLU A 405 12.21 12.62 -0.66
N VAL A 406 12.63 13.84 -0.33
CA VAL A 406 13.95 14.08 0.30
C VAL A 406 13.77 14.83 1.60
N PHE A 407 14.30 14.23 2.67
CA PHE A 407 14.31 14.78 4.01
C PHE A 407 15.73 15.22 4.38
N GLU A 408 15.85 16.41 4.95
CA GLU A 408 17.08 16.92 5.59
C GLU A 408 16.96 16.72 7.10
N LEU A 409 18.00 16.17 7.75
CA LEU A 409 18.03 15.78 9.17
C LEU A 409 19.00 16.61 10.02
#